data_AF-A0A8E0R2D1-F1
#
_entry.id   AF-A0A8E0R2D1-F1
#
_cell.length_a   1.000
_cell.length_b   1.000
_cell.length_c   1.000
_cell.angle_alpha   90.00
_cell.angle_beta   90.00
_cell.angle_gamma   90.00
#
_symmetry.space_group_name_H-M   'P 1'
#
loop_
_entity.id
_entity.type
_entity.pdbx_description
1 polymer ?
#
loop_
_entity_poly.entity_id
_entity_poly.type
_entity_poly.pdbx_seq_one_letter_code
_entity_poly.pdbx_strand_id
1 'polypeptide(L)'
;MCRATGHAGSKTMAVVGRNPNQSLRWISTTAAAGDGISQSARSTASYPAPQSDPFLIEVNVRPPGTGGTWSTLYTYGVDLGALQLLRAVNDRDRFRALSSPSLFPGGHHPGDGGGAQYWNAHCMIPVHRDWVRVPGDFFEQVYEAIPKIVPHVSRAELSVAPGTLFSSAGEVPWIGYPLMHSRVSQRQLLEMYARFAGGCRVVLDATSGDDLVS
;
A
#
# COMPACT_ATOMS: atom_id res chain seq x y z
N MET A 1 -27.87 23.02 19.96
CA MET A 1 -27.70 22.96 18.49
C MET A 1 -26.27 23.40 18.18
N CYS A 2 -25.31 22.48 18.21
CA CYS A 2 -23.91 22.75 17.86
C CYS A 2 -23.61 21.96 16.58
N ARG A 3 -23.46 22.67 15.46
CA ARG A 3 -22.90 22.14 14.22
C ARG A 3 -21.39 22.06 14.41
N ALA A 4 -20.83 20.86 14.51
CA ALA A 4 -19.42 20.63 14.29
C ALA A 4 -19.21 20.46 12.77
N THR A 5 -18.70 21.50 12.11
CA THR A 5 -18.17 21.41 10.75
C THR A 5 -16.83 20.67 10.78
N GLY A 6 -16.88 19.34 10.78
CA GLY A 6 -15.68 18.51 10.59
C GLY A 6 -15.21 18.62 9.15
N HIS A 7 -14.05 19.23 8.91
CA HIS A 7 -13.33 19.06 7.65
C HIS A 7 -12.87 17.61 7.55
N ALA A 8 -13.47 16.85 6.63
CA ALA A 8 -13.07 15.47 6.34
C ALA A 8 -11.72 15.48 5.61
N GLY A 9 -10.63 15.38 6.36
CA GLY A 9 -9.32 15.09 5.77
C GLY A 9 -9.33 13.68 5.17
N SER A 10 -9.08 13.56 3.86
CA SER A 10 -8.96 12.27 3.18
C SER A 10 -7.70 11.54 3.68
N LYS A 11 -7.90 10.38 4.31
CA LYS A 11 -6.84 9.48 4.80
C LYS A 11 -6.45 8.51 3.69
N THR A 12 -5.16 8.39 3.44
CA THR A 12 -4.61 7.43 2.46
C THR A 12 -4.02 6.25 3.23
N MET A 13 -4.48 5.03 2.95
CA MET A 13 -4.00 3.84 3.65
C MET A 13 -2.85 3.19 2.89
N ALA A 14 -1.74 2.89 3.56
CA ALA A 14 -0.68 2.03 3.03
C ALA A 14 -0.59 0.77 3.89
N VAL A 15 -0.59 -0.41 3.27
CA VAL A 15 -0.09 -1.61 3.94
C VAL A 15 1.38 -1.75 3.57
N VAL A 16 2.26 -1.63 4.54
CA VAL A 16 3.71 -1.63 4.31
C VAL A 16 4.32 -2.77 5.13
N GLY A 17 5.01 -3.67 4.44
CA GLY A 17 5.54 -4.89 5.04
C GLY A 17 7.02 -5.08 4.74
N ARG A 18 7.78 -5.52 5.76
CA ARG A 18 9.13 -6.08 5.63
C ARG A 18 9.47 -7.13 6.70
N ASN A 19 8.45 -7.65 7.40
CA ASN A 19 8.58 -8.72 8.40
C ASN A 19 7.40 -9.69 8.19
N PRO A 20 7.40 -10.92 8.75
CA PRO A 20 6.23 -11.80 8.67
C PRO A 20 4.99 -11.18 9.32
N ASN A 21 5.17 -10.14 10.14
CA ASN A 21 4.12 -9.23 10.58
C ASN A 21 4.04 -8.02 9.64
N GLN A 22 2.95 -7.96 8.87
CA GLN A 22 2.58 -6.75 8.12
C GLN A 22 2.21 -5.64 9.11
N SER A 23 2.66 -4.41 8.83
CA SER A 23 2.23 -3.25 9.60
C SER A 23 1.26 -2.42 8.78
N LEU A 24 0.08 -2.16 9.34
CA LEU A 24 -0.85 -1.19 8.79
C LEU A 24 -0.37 0.21 9.21
N ARG A 25 -0.11 1.08 8.25
CA ARG A 25 0.19 2.50 8.52
C ARG A 25 -0.77 3.39 7.74
N TRP A 26 -1.52 4.20 8.49
CA TRP A 26 -2.30 5.29 7.91
C TRP A 26 -1.36 6.45 7.59
N ILE A 27 -1.38 6.92 6.35
CA ILE A 27 -0.68 8.14 5.94
C ILE A 27 -1.75 9.22 5.75
N SER A 28 -1.71 10.25 6.60
CA SER A 28 -2.53 11.44 6.38
C SER A 28 -1.91 12.26 5.25
N THR A 29 -2.67 12.51 4.19
CA THR A 29 -2.28 13.42 3.11
C THR A 29 -3.27 14.58 3.08
N THR A 30 -3.19 15.46 4.07
CA THR A 30 -3.91 16.73 4.09
C THR A 30 -3.27 17.70 3.10
N ALA A 31 -3.97 17.97 2.01
CA ALA A 31 -3.63 19.01 1.05
C ALA A 31 -4.13 20.37 1.60
N ALA A 32 -3.40 20.93 2.56
CA ALA A 32 -3.50 22.34 2.93
C ALA A 32 -2.19 22.74 3.63
N ALA A 33 -1.40 23.57 2.95
CA ALA A 33 -0.26 24.35 3.45
C ALA A 33 0.68 23.70 4.48
N GLY A 34 1.83 23.21 4.02
CA GLY A 34 3.03 22.99 4.85
C GLY A 34 3.01 21.73 5.73
N ASP A 35 4.01 20.87 5.53
CA ASP A 35 4.43 19.78 6.41
C ASP A 35 3.45 18.63 6.68
N GLY A 36 3.80 17.40 6.27
CA GLY A 36 2.94 16.26 6.62
C GLY A 36 3.31 14.83 6.24
N ILE A 37 4.59 14.43 6.22
CA ILE A 37 4.91 13.04 6.62
C ILE A 37 5.23 13.13 8.12
N SER A 38 4.24 12.99 8.99
CA SER A 38 4.52 12.91 10.43
C SER A 38 5.08 11.52 10.76
N GLN A 39 6.39 11.36 10.50
CA GLN A 39 7.20 10.51 11.36
C GLN A 39 7.60 11.37 12.55
N SER A 40 7.42 10.86 13.77
CA SER A 40 7.97 11.48 14.98
C SER A 40 9.39 11.95 14.68
N ALA A 41 9.59 13.27 14.70
CA ALA A 41 10.88 13.89 14.41
C ALA A 41 11.92 13.24 15.32
N ARG A 42 13.04 12.77 14.75
CA ARG A 42 14.20 12.42 15.57
C ARG A 42 14.67 13.71 16.23
N SER A 43 14.22 13.91 17.47
CA SER A 43 14.89 14.77 18.42
C SER A 43 16.37 14.40 18.41
N THR A 44 17.23 15.39 18.29
CA THR A 44 18.69 15.27 18.44
C THR A 44 19.09 14.92 19.87
N ALA A 45 18.14 14.76 20.79
CA ALA A 45 18.37 14.14 22.08
C ALA A 45 18.35 12.61 21.95
N SER A 46 19.46 11.97 22.28
CA SER A 46 19.61 10.51 22.37
C SER A 46 18.80 9.95 23.55
N TYR A 47 17.47 9.98 23.44
CA TYR A 47 16.64 9.11 24.26
C TYR A 47 16.60 7.73 23.59
N PRO A 48 16.79 6.63 24.32
CA PRO A 48 16.58 5.30 23.76
C PRO A 48 15.16 5.27 23.20
N ALA A 49 15.03 4.94 21.93
CA ALA A 49 13.73 4.80 21.29
C ALA A 49 12.89 3.84 22.16
N PRO A 50 11.67 4.21 22.56
CA PRO A 50 10.85 3.34 23.39
C PRO A 50 10.73 1.99 22.71
N GLN A 51 11.14 0.94 23.41
CA GLN A 51 11.07 -0.43 22.93
C GLN A 51 9.60 -0.73 22.65
N SER A 52 9.25 -0.93 21.37
CA SER A 52 7.89 -1.28 20.99
C SER A 52 7.58 -2.66 21.53
N ASP A 53 6.60 -2.76 22.42
CA ASP A 53 6.11 -4.04 22.93
C ASP A 53 5.02 -4.57 21.99
N PRO A 54 5.26 -5.63 21.21
CA PRO A 54 4.27 -6.17 20.30
C PRO A 54 3.15 -6.86 21.09
N PHE A 55 1.90 -6.50 20.83
CA PHE A 55 0.73 -7.20 21.35
C PHE A 55 -0.07 -7.83 20.21
N LEU A 56 -0.61 -9.03 20.46
CA LEU A 56 -1.42 -9.76 19.48
C LEU A 56 -2.85 -9.23 19.47
N ILE A 57 -3.32 -8.79 18.30
CA ILE A 57 -4.70 -8.33 18.10
C ILE A 57 -5.58 -9.47 17.61
N GLU A 58 -5.14 -10.19 16.57
CA GLU A 58 -5.94 -11.20 15.88
C GLU A 58 -5.04 -12.24 15.19
N VAL A 59 -5.54 -13.48 15.09
CA VAL A 59 -4.95 -14.53 14.25
C VAL A 59 -6.01 -14.99 13.24
N ASN A 60 -5.71 -14.81 11.94
CA ASN A 60 -6.55 -15.29 10.86
C ASN A 60 -6.01 -16.63 10.31
N VAL A 61 -6.81 -17.69 10.34
CA VAL A 61 -6.42 -19.02 9.81
C VAL A 61 -6.70 -19.10 8.31
N ARG A 62 -6.12 -18.18 7.55
CA ARG A 62 -6.21 -18.07 6.08
C ARG A 62 -5.01 -17.29 5.55
N PRO A 63 -4.70 -17.32 4.25
CA PRO A 63 -3.73 -16.39 3.69
C PRO A 63 -4.22 -14.97 3.95
N PRO A 64 -3.28 -14.02 4.10
CA PRO A 64 -3.66 -12.63 4.16
C PRO A 64 -4.42 -12.24 2.87
N GLY A 65 -5.20 -11.16 2.94
CA GLY A 65 -5.85 -10.61 1.75
C GLY A 65 -4.85 -10.25 0.64
N THR A 66 -5.36 -9.88 -0.53
CA THR A 66 -4.58 -9.61 -1.76
C THR A 66 -3.27 -8.85 -1.52
N GLY A 67 -3.33 -7.73 -0.79
CA GLY A 67 -2.15 -6.92 -0.48
C GLY A 67 -1.07 -7.69 0.28
N GLY A 68 -1.47 -8.56 1.20
CA GLY A 68 -0.54 -9.35 1.97
C GLY A 68 0.04 -10.54 1.22
N THR A 69 -0.77 -11.20 0.39
CA THR A 69 -0.32 -12.34 -0.44
C THR A 69 0.71 -11.88 -1.46
N TRP A 70 0.46 -10.77 -2.16
CA TRP A 70 1.45 -10.20 -3.07
C TRP A 70 2.67 -9.70 -2.32
N SER A 71 2.50 -9.04 -1.16
CA SER A 71 3.63 -8.54 -0.40
C SER A 71 4.60 -9.66 0.01
N THR A 72 4.14 -10.84 0.42
CA THR A 72 5.05 -11.96 0.76
C THR A 72 5.76 -12.50 -0.47
N LEU A 73 5.05 -12.61 -1.60
CA LEU A 73 5.63 -13.07 -2.86
C LEU A 73 6.74 -12.13 -3.33
N TYR A 74 6.49 -10.83 -3.42
CA TYR A 74 7.49 -9.89 -3.92
C TYR A 74 8.59 -9.56 -2.90
N THR A 75 8.33 -9.69 -1.59
CA THR A 75 9.36 -9.42 -0.57
C THR A 75 10.31 -10.59 -0.39
N TYR A 76 9.78 -11.82 -0.38
CA TYR A 76 10.51 -13.02 0.02
C TYR A 76 10.54 -14.13 -1.05
N GLY A 77 9.84 -13.96 -2.17
CA GLY A 77 9.66 -15.03 -3.15
C GLY A 77 8.68 -16.12 -2.70
N VAL A 78 7.86 -15.87 -1.66
CA VAL A 78 6.95 -16.87 -1.07
C VAL A 78 5.49 -16.56 -1.39
N ASP A 79 4.88 -17.40 -2.24
CA ASP A 79 3.46 -17.35 -2.56
C ASP A 79 2.65 -18.19 -1.56
N LEU A 80 2.00 -17.51 -0.61
CA LEU A 80 1.18 -18.17 0.41
C LEU A 80 -0.07 -18.84 -0.17
N GLY A 81 -0.62 -18.34 -1.28
CA GLY A 81 -1.76 -18.95 -1.95
C GLY A 81 -1.38 -20.27 -2.61
N ALA A 82 -0.27 -20.28 -3.34
CA ALA A 82 0.28 -21.50 -3.94
C ALA A 82 0.61 -22.56 -2.87
N LEU A 83 1.20 -22.15 -1.74
CA LEU A 83 1.47 -23.05 -0.62
C LEU A 83 0.21 -23.68 -0.04
N GLN A 84 -0.89 -22.93 0.07
CA GLN A 84 -2.17 -23.50 0.52
C GLN A 84 -2.70 -24.55 -0.46
N LEU A 85 -2.65 -24.29 -1.76
CA LEU A 85 -3.08 -25.25 -2.78
C LEU A 85 -2.24 -26.52 -2.75
N LEU A 86 -0.91 -26.38 -2.67
CA LEU A 86 0.00 -27.53 -2.57
C LEU A 86 -0.24 -28.35 -1.31
N ARG A 87 -0.54 -27.68 -0.20
CA ARG A 87 -0.93 -28.36 1.04
C ARG A 87 -2.25 -29.11 0.88
N ALA A 88 -3.24 -28.54 0.20
CA ALA A 88 -4.54 -29.16 -0.03
C ALA A 88 -4.44 -30.44 -0.88
N VAL A 89 -3.55 -30.47 -1.87
CA VAL A 89 -3.28 -31.68 -2.69
C VAL A 89 -2.19 -32.58 -2.10
N ASN A 90 -1.72 -32.29 -0.87
CA ASN A 90 -0.66 -33.01 -0.16
C ASN A 90 0.65 -33.17 -0.97
N ASP A 91 0.97 -32.20 -1.83
CA ASP A 91 2.23 -32.15 -2.54
C ASP A 91 3.32 -31.55 -1.64
N ARG A 92 3.96 -32.44 -0.87
CA ARG A 92 4.93 -32.03 0.15
C ARG A 92 6.25 -31.55 -0.42
N ASP A 93 6.65 -32.05 -1.58
CA ASP A 93 7.95 -31.74 -2.16
C ASP A 93 7.94 -30.33 -2.77
N ARG A 94 6.92 -30.00 -3.57
CA ARG A 94 6.76 -28.63 -4.07
C ARG A 94 6.45 -27.65 -2.93
N PHE A 95 5.68 -28.08 -1.93
CA PHE A 95 5.43 -27.24 -0.76
C PHE A 95 6.74 -26.86 -0.07
N ARG A 96 7.61 -27.84 0.22
CA ARG A 96 8.91 -27.58 0.86
C ARG A 96 9.76 -26.65 0.00
N ALA A 97 9.86 -26.92 -1.30
CA ALA A 97 10.66 -26.11 -2.22
C ALA A 97 10.19 -24.64 -2.28
N LEU A 98 8.88 -24.38 -2.28
CA LEU A 98 8.33 -23.03 -2.35
C LEU A 98 8.17 -22.33 -0.99
N SER A 99 8.27 -23.08 0.11
CA SER A 99 8.16 -22.51 1.46
C SER A 99 9.46 -21.82 1.93
N SER A 100 10.55 -22.00 1.19
CA SER A 100 11.84 -21.40 1.52
C SER A 100 11.92 -19.96 0.98
N PRO A 101 12.03 -18.93 1.84
CA PRO A 101 12.21 -17.57 1.39
C PRO A 101 13.54 -17.41 0.67
N SER A 102 13.53 -16.66 -0.43
CA SER A 102 14.73 -16.27 -1.13
C SER A 102 15.51 -15.27 -0.29
N LEU A 103 16.74 -15.63 0.11
CA LEU A 103 17.59 -14.81 0.95
C LEU A 103 18.36 -13.77 0.13
N PHE A 104 18.45 -12.54 0.63
CA PHE A 104 19.37 -11.55 0.09
C PHE A 104 20.83 -11.90 0.47
N PRO A 105 21.77 -12.02 -0.47
CA PRO A 105 23.18 -12.29 -0.14
C PRO A 105 23.79 -11.09 0.58
N GLY A 106 24.35 -11.28 1.78
CA GLY A 106 25.04 -10.16 2.45
C GLY A 106 25.25 -10.16 3.97
N GLY A 107 25.08 -11.27 4.71
CA GLY A 107 25.47 -11.31 6.13
C GLY A 107 24.69 -10.36 7.06
N HIS A 108 23.39 -10.24 6.80
CA HIS A 108 22.47 -9.30 7.45
C HIS A 108 22.19 -9.61 8.95
N HIS A 109 22.00 -8.57 9.76
CA HIS A 109 21.79 -8.63 11.22
C HIS A 109 20.30 -8.83 11.58
N PRO A 110 19.96 -9.52 12.70
CA PRO A 110 18.59 -9.61 13.18
C PRO A 110 17.97 -8.21 13.37
N GLY A 111 16.90 -7.90 12.62
CA GLY A 111 16.22 -6.60 12.65
C GLY A 111 16.38 -5.72 11.41
N ASP A 112 17.20 -6.12 10.44
CA ASP A 112 17.40 -5.36 9.20
C ASP A 112 16.51 -5.80 8.01
N GLY A 113 15.65 -6.79 8.21
CA GLY A 113 14.75 -7.35 7.19
C GLY A 113 14.96 -8.83 6.85
N GLY A 114 15.94 -9.52 7.46
CA GLY A 114 15.93 -11.00 7.58
C GLY A 114 15.87 -11.79 6.25
N GLY A 115 16.43 -11.24 5.17
CA GLY A 115 16.40 -11.82 3.83
C GLY A 115 15.37 -11.20 2.87
N ALA A 116 14.57 -10.21 3.30
CA ALA A 116 13.69 -9.43 2.44
C ALA A 116 14.48 -8.73 1.32
N GLN A 117 14.09 -8.99 0.07
CA GLN A 117 14.75 -8.42 -1.11
C GLN A 117 14.32 -6.97 -1.41
N TYR A 118 13.11 -6.59 -0.96
CA TYR A 118 12.54 -5.28 -1.22
C TYR A 118 11.70 -4.81 -0.03
N TRP A 119 11.57 -3.50 0.11
CA TRP A 119 10.43 -2.88 0.77
C TRP A 119 9.24 -2.95 -0.19
N ASN A 120 8.07 -3.37 0.29
CA ASN A 120 6.84 -3.41 -0.50
C ASN A 120 5.71 -2.63 0.18
N ALA A 121 4.86 -2.02 -0.65
CA ALA A 121 3.69 -1.28 -0.23
C ALA A 121 2.51 -1.61 -1.15
N HIS A 122 1.40 -2.02 -0.54
CA HIS A 122 0.11 -2.09 -1.21
C HIS A 122 -0.55 -0.71 -1.11
N CYS A 123 -0.55 0.00 -2.23
CA CYS A 123 -0.86 1.42 -2.32
C CYS A 123 -2.32 1.58 -2.77
N MET A 124 -3.24 1.77 -1.82
CA MET A 124 -4.66 1.92 -2.13
C MET A 124 -4.92 3.23 -2.87
N ILE A 125 -5.64 3.20 -4.00
CA ILE A 125 -6.03 4.42 -4.72
C ILE A 125 -7.20 5.05 -3.97
N PRO A 126 -7.03 6.21 -3.32
CA PRO A 126 -8.06 6.80 -2.47
C PRO A 126 -9.19 7.39 -3.31
N VAL A 127 -10.42 7.23 -2.83
CA VAL A 127 -11.56 8.03 -3.30
C VAL A 127 -11.71 9.21 -2.36
N HIS A 128 -11.32 10.40 -2.83
CA HIS A 128 -11.25 11.61 -1.99
C HIS A 128 -12.45 12.54 -2.15
N ARG A 129 -13.41 12.19 -3.01
CA ARG A 129 -14.69 12.89 -3.20
C ARG A 129 -15.87 11.98 -2.85
N ASP A 130 -17.08 12.53 -2.81
CA ASP A 130 -18.32 11.74 -2.65
C ASP A 130 -18.50 10.74 -3.78
N TRP A 131 -18.04 11.11 -4.98
CA TRP A 131 -17.94 10.24 -6.13
C TRP A 131 -16.75 10.61 -7.02
N VAL A 132 -16.23 9.64 -7.76
CA VAL A 132 -15.23 9.82 -8.81
C VAL A 132 -15.60 9.00 -10.04
N ARG A 133 -15.30 9.52 -11.23
CA ARG A 133 -15.35 8.75 -12.48
C ARG A 133 -13.94 8.25 -12.79
N VAL A 134 -13.79 6.93 -12.94
CA VAL A 134 -12.49 6.32 -13.23
C VAL A 134 -12.23 6.36 -14.73
N PRO A 135 -11.15 7.00 -15.22
CA PRO A 135 -10.80 7.03 -16.64
C PRO A 135 -10.49 5.65 -17.23
N GLY A 136 -10.64 5.53 -18.56
CA GLY A 136 -10.25 4.37 -19.37
C GLY A 136 -8.79 3.95 -19.19
N ASP A 137 -7.94 4.97 -19.14
CA ASP A 137 -6.48 4.97 -19.21
C ASP A 137 -5.89 5.55 -17.91
N PHE A 138 -6.54 5.26 -16.78
CA PHE A 138 -6.20 5.88 -15.49
C PHE A 138 -4.72 5.71 -15.11
N PHE A 139 -4.17 4.51 -15.23
CA PHE A 139 -2.78 4.27 -14.82
C PHE A 139 -1.80 4.94 -15.77
N GLU A 140 -2.09 4.94 -17.07
CA GLU A 140 -1.32 5.60 -18.11
C GLU A 140 -1.19 7.09 -17.80
N GLN A 141 -2.31 7.78 -17.53
CA GLN A 141 -2.29 9.19 -17.15
C GLN A 141 -1.49 9.46 -15.86
N VAL A 142 -1.62 8.60 -14.84
CA VAL A 142 -0.84 8.74 -13.60
C VAL A 142 0.66 8.51 -13.84
N TYR A 143 1.01 7.56 -14.70
CA TYR A 143 2.40 7.26 -15.04
C TYR A 143 3.05 8.35 -15.89
N GLU A 144 2.30 8.97 -16.81
CA GLU A 144 2.75 10.15 -17.54
C GLU A 144 2.99 11.35 -16.61
N ALA A 145 2.10 11.54 -15.62
CA ALA A 145 2.26 12.60 -14.62
C ALA A 145 3.46 12.35 -13.67
N ILE A 146 3.80 11.08 -13.40
CA ILE A 146 4.83 10.71 -12.44
C ILE A 146 5.72 9.56 -12.96
N PRO A 147 6.48 9.76 -14.05
CA PRO A 147 7.20 8.66 -14.73
C PRO A 147 8.24 7.99 -13.83
N LYS A 148 8.75 8.70 -12.82
CA LYS A 148 9.73 8.20 -11.85
C LYS A 148 9.22 7.02 -11.00
N ILE A 149 7.91 6.82 -10.86
CA ILE A 149 7.39 5.69 -10.06
C ILE A 149 7.30 4.40 -10.87
N VAL A 150 7.24 4.47 -12.21
CA VAL A 150 6.98 3.31 -13.08
C VAL A 150 7.97 2.16 -12.84
N PRO A 151 9.29 2.40 -12.70
CA PRO A 151 10.26 1.33 -12.42
C PRO A 151 10.06 0.65 -11.05
N HIS A 152 9.19 1.20 -10.20
CA HIS A 152 8.91 0.73 -8.85
C HIS A 152 7.52 0.09 -8.73
N VAL A 153 6.77 -0.06 -9.82
CA VAL A 153 5.46 -0.71 -9.82
C VAL A 153 5.61 -2.15 -10.27
N SER A 154 5.33 -3.10 -9.37
CA SER A 154 5.35 -4.53 -9.68
C SER A 154 4.02 -5.04 -10.25
N ARG A 155 2.92 -4.40 -9.87
CA ARG A 155 1.55 -4.75 -10.24
C ARG A 155 0.66 -3.51 -10.11
N ALA A 156 -0.36 -3.39 -10.95
CA ALA A 156 -1.39 -2.37 -10.82
C ALA A 156 -2.72 -2.94 -11.28
N GLU A 157 -3.77 -2.72 -10.49
CA GLU A 157 -5.12 -3.21 -10.77
C GLU A 157 -6.16 -2.19 -10.35
N LEU A 158 -7.17 -2.03 -11.21
CA LEU A 158 -8.44 -1.42 -10.84
C LEU A 158 -9.41 -2.51 -10.42
N SER A 159 -10.09 -2.30 -9.31
CA SER A 159 -11.18 -3.16 -8.84
C SER A 159 -12.53 -2.75 -9.43
N VAL A 160 -12.54 -1.71 -10.26
CA VAL A 160 -13.73 -1.14 -10.91
C VAL A 160 -13.49 -1.02 -12.40
N ALA A 161 -14.54 -1.21 -13.19
CA ALA A 161 -14.44 -1.05 -14.63
C ALA A 161 -14.18 0.42 -14.98
N PRO A 162 -13.33 0.71 -15.97
CA PRO A 162 -13.16 2.08 -16.44
C PRO A 162 -14.49 2.69 -16.93
N GLY A 163 -14.62 4.00 -16.76
CA GLY A 163 -15.86 4.76 -17.01
C GLY A 163 -16.88 4.69 -15.88
N THR A 164 -16.72 3.80 -14.89
CA THR A 164 -17.66 3.65 -13.76
C THR A 164 -17.64 4.88 -12.86
N LEU A 165 -18.84 5.29 -12.41
CA LEU A 165 -19.02 6.26 -11.34
C LEU A 165 -18.93 5.52 -10.00
N PHE A 166 -17.94 5.86 -9.19
CA PHE A 166 -17.67 5.19 -7.92
C PHE A 166 -17.93 6.14 -6.75
N SER A 167 -18.76 5.73 -5.79
CA SER A 167 -19.06 6.52 -4.59
C SER A 167 -18.17 6.14 -3.41
N SER A 168 -17.72 7.13 -2.64
CA SER A 168 -16.99 6.91 -1.38
C SER A 168 -17.85 6.45 -0.22
N ALA A 169 -19.19 6.45 -0.35
CA ALA A 169 -20.12 5.99 0.67
C ALA A 169 -20.22 4.45 0.78
N GLY A 170 -19.55 3.71 -0.10
CA GLY A 170 -19.54 2.25 -0.09
C GLY A 170 -18.65 1.64 1.01
N GLU A 171 -18.74 0.31 1.16
CA GLU A 171 -17.96 -0.45 2.15
C GLU A 171 -16.44 -0.43 1.87
N VAL A 172 -16.05 -0.16 0.63
CA VAL A 172 -14.65 -0.20 0.16
C VAL A 172 -14.24 1.18 -0.36
N PRO A 173 -13.48 1.98 0.40
CA PRO A 173 -13.16 3.37 0.03
C PRO A 173 -11.99 3.51 -0.98
N TRP A 174 -11.77 2.51 -1.83
CA TRP A 174 -10.70 2.52 -2.84
C TRP A 174 -11.15 1.86 -4.15
N ILE A 175 -10.65 2.37 -5.27
CA ILE A 175 -11.00 1.90 -6.63
C ILE A 175 -9.98 0.90 -7.20
N GLY A 176 -8.86 0.70 -6.52
CA GLY A 176 -7.78 -0.17 -6.98
C GLY A 176 -6.50 0.05 -6.18
N TYR A 177 -5.40 -0.48 -6.71
CA TYR A 177 -4.09 -0.38 -6.09
C TYR A 177 -2.96 -0.61 -7.11
N PRO A 178 -1.79 0.03 -6.93
CA PRO A 178 -0.55 -0.60 -7.31
C PRO A 178 0.13 -1.28 -6.13
N LEU A 179 0.92 -2.31 -6.45
CA LEU A 179 1.95 -2.82 -5.58
C LEU A 179 3.27 -2.16 -5.95
N MET A 180 3.81 -1.36 -5.04
CA MET A 180 5.06 -0.63 -5.24
C MET A 180 6.20 -1.22 -4.41
N HIS A 181 7.43 -1.12 -4.91
CA HIS A 181 8.62 -1.64 -4.24
C HIS A 181 9.81 -0.68 -4.25
N SER A 182 10.70 -0.83 -3.26
CA SER A 182 11.98 -0.13 -3.19
C SER A 182 13.08 -1.04 -2.61
N ARG A 183 14.29 -0.97 -3.16
CA ARG A 183 15.48 -1.58 -2.55
C ARG A 183 16.26 -0.62 -1.65
N VAL A 184 15.90 0.66 -1.61
CA VAL A 184 16.67 1.69 -0.92
C VAL A 184 16.24 1.81 0.53
N SER A 185 14.97 2.15 0.77
CA SER A 185 14.45 2.31 2.12
C SER A 185 12.92 2.33 2.14
N GLN A 186 12.36 2.06 3.32
CA GLN A 186 10.94 2.27 3.57
C GLN A 186 10.53 3.72 3.31
N ARG A 187 11.36 4.68 3.74
CA ARG A 187 11.10 6.11 3.57
C ARG A 187 10.89 6.46 2.11
N GLN A 188 11.80 6.02 1.24
CA GLN A 188 11.70 6.26 -0.20
C GLN A 188 10.38 5.69 -0.75
N LEU A 189 10.01 4.47 -0.36
CA LEU A 189 8.76 3.85 -0.81
C LEU A 189 7.52 4.65 -0.38
N LEU A 190 7.48 5.12 0.86
CA LEU A 190 6.36 5.93 1.37
C LEU A 190 6.28 7.30 0.67
N GLU A 191 7.42 7.92 0.38
CA GLU A 191 7.48 9.17 -0.37
C GLU A 191 6.99 8.98 -1.82
N MET A 192 7.37 7.87 -2.47
CA MET A 192 6.82 7.52 -3.78
C MET A 192 5.32 7.28 -3.74
N TYR A 193 4.82 6.59 -2.71
CA TYR A 193 3.39 6.38 -2.55
C TYR A 193 2.63 7.70 -2.34
N ALA A 194 3.14 8.61 -1.50
CA ALA A 194 2.52 9.91 -1.29
C ALA A 194 2.39 10.71 -2.61
N ARG A 195 3.43 10.65 -3.47
CA ARG A 195 3.38 11.25 -4.81
C ARG A 195 2.35 10.57 -5.70
N PHE A 196 2.34 9.24 -5.74
CA PHE A 196 1.35 8.47 -6.50
C PHE A 196 -0.08 8.82 -6.09
N ALA A 197 -0.37 8.86 -4.78
CA ALA A 197 -1.69 9.24 -4.28
C ALA A 197 -2.09 10.66 -4.70
N GLY A 198 -1.13 11.60 -4.71
CA GLY A 198 -1.34 12.95 -5.26
C GLY A 198 -1.69 12.93 -6.76
N GLY A 199 -0.94 12.18 -7.56
CA GLY A 199 -1.20 12.02 -9.00
C GLY A 199 -2.57 11.40 -9.29
N CYS A 200 -2.97 10.39 -8.53
CA CYS A 200 -4.29 9.78 -8.63
C CYS A 200 -5.40 10.82 -8.44
N ARG A 201 -5.28 11.68 -7.42
CA ARG A 201 -6.27 12.74 -7.16
C ARG A 201 -6.41 13.69 -8.34
N VAL A 202 -5.29 14.13 -8.92
CA VAL A 202 -5.29 15.03 -10.08
C VAL A 202 -6.03 14.40 -11.27
N VAL A 203 -5.72 13.15 -11.59
CA VAL A 203 -6.36 12.42 -12.71
C VAL A 203 -7.86 12.19 -12.47
N LEU A 204 -8.23 11.76 -11.26
CA LEU A 204 -9.64 11.57 -10.90
C LEU A 204 -10.41 12.89 -10.92
N ASP A 205 -9.80 14.00 -10.48
CA ASP A 205 -10.44 15.32 -10.45
C ASP A 205 -10.68 15.87 -11.85
N ALA A 206 -9.73 15.69 -12.77
CA ALA A 206 -9.85 16.13 -14.16
C ALA A 206 -11.01 15.44 -14.89
N THR A 207 -11.38 14.23 -14.46
CA THR A 207 -12.42 13.41 -15.11
C THR A 207 -13.76 13.47 -14.38
N SER A 208 -13.77 13.94 -13.14
CA SER A 208 -14.95 14.00 -12.26
C SER A 208 -15.51 15.42 -12.16
N GLY A 209 -15.55 16.17 -13.27
CA GLY A 209 -16.09 17.54 -13.31
C GLY A 209 -17.52 17.65 -12.77
N ASP A 210 -17.89 18.82 -12.25
CA ASP A 210 -19.19 19.07 -11.60
C ASP A 210 -20.41 18.95 -12.55
N ASP A 211 -20.19 18.77 -13.85
CA ASP A 211 -21.19 18.84 -14.92
C ASP A 211 -22.03 17.55 -15.11
N LEU A 212 -22.12 16.67 -14.12
CA LEU A 212 -22.98 15.47 -14.18
C LEU A 212 -24.35 15.63 -13.51
N VAL A 213 -24.71 16.85 -13.08
CA VAL A 213 -26.02 17.17 -12.49
C VAL A 213 -26.87 18.08 -13.40
N SER A 214 -26.51 18.25 -14.68
CA SER A 214 -27.39 18.93 -15.66
C SER A 214 -28.24 17.95 -16.44
#